data_AF-A0A2T3NSI7-F1
#
_entry.id   AF-A0A2T3NSI7-F1
#
_cell.length_a   1.000
_cell.length_b   1.000
_cell.length_c   1.000
_cell.angle_alpha   90.00
_cell.angle_beta   90.00
_cell.angle_gamma   90.00
#
_symmetry.space_group_name_H-M   'P 1'
#
loop_
_entity.id
_entity.type
_entity.pdbx_description
1 polymer ?
#
loop_
_entity_poly.entity_id
_entity_poly.type
_entity_poly.pdbx_seq_one_letter_code
_entity_poly.pdbx_strand_id
1 'polypeptide(L)'
;MQQGFSADAFWQFSLEHYSKTGVQAACLSLQDNYLGNVNLALLLLWLDSQNMPLPPSRLNQLQTALTRSDKLLASYRHLRKQLKPSVSKPEYEQLLGFELLLERSQQQDLIAKLNQQPIPHKVDTVSPTGNVDAYCQLLNVPQSLIAQLQGLPG
;
A
#
# COMPACT_ATOMS: atom_id res chain seq x y z
N MET A 1 26.07 -9.27 -4.69
CA MET A 1 24.97 -8.83 -5.57
C MET A 1 23.82 -8.44 -4.66
N GLN A 2 23.41 -7.17 -4.62
CA GLN A 2 22.19 -6.83 -3.88
C GLN A 2 21.02 -7.46 -4.64
N GLN A 3 20.33 -8.42 -4.02
CA GLN A 3 19.11 -8.95 -4.59
C GLN A 3 18.05 -7.84 -4.57
N GLY A 4 17.48 -7.53 -5.72
CA GLY A 4 16.37 -6.58 -5.81
C GLY A 4 15.13 -7.13 -5.10
N PHE A 5 14.22 -6.24 -4.72
CA PHE A 5 12.92 -6.60 -4.18
C PHE A 5 12.12 -7.38 -5.23
N SER A 6 11.47 -8.47 -4.82
CA SER A 6 10.62 -9.28 -5.70
C SER A 6 9.17 -8.83 -5.63
N ALA A 7 8.55 -8.59 -6.79
CA ALA A 7 7.16 -8.21 -6.86
C ALA A 7 6.22 -9.34 -6.40
N ASP A 8 6.57 -10.59 -6.68
CA ASP A 8 5.78 -11.73 -6.21
C ASP A 8 5.93 -11.92 -4.69
N ALA A 9 7.11 -11.69 -4.12
CA ALA A 9 7.30 -11.75 -2.67
C ALA A 9 6.50 -10.64 -1.95
N PHE A 10 6.50 -9.43 -2.50
CA PHE A 10 5.67 -8.34 -1.98
C PHE A 10 4.17 -8.62 -2.12
N TRP A 11 3.74 -9.23 -3.22
CA TRP A 11 2.35 -9.63 -3.40
C TRP A 11 1.91 -10.69 -2.38
N GLN A 12 2.72 -11.73 -2.15
CA GLN A 12 2.44 -12.74 -1.14
C GLN A 12 2.36 -12.13 0.26
N PHE A 13 3.32 -11.28 0.62
CA PHE A 13 3.28 -10.54 1.88
C PHE A 13 1.99 -9.71 2.02
N SER A 14 1.59 -9.01 0.95
CA SER A 14 0.37 -8.19 0.95
C SER A 14 -0.87 -9.03 1.25
N LEU A 15 -1.00 -10.20 0.63
CA LEU A 15 -2.13 -11.12 0.87
C LEU A 15 -2.14 -11.64 2.32
N GLU A 16 -0.99 -12.09 2.82
CA GLU A 16 -0.84 -12.60 4.18
C GLU A 16 -1.14 -11.50 5.22
N HIS A 17 -0.55 -10.31 5.05
CA HIS A 17 -0.72 -9.21 5.98
C HIS A 17 -2.15 -8.67 5.97
N TYR A 18 -2.78 -8.57 4.79
CA TYR A 18 -4.17 -8.12 4.66
C TYR A 18 -5.16 -9.08 5.33
N SER A 19 -4.83 -10.38 5.42
CA SER A 19 -5.66 -11.40 6.08
C SER A 19 -5.65 -11.32 7.62
N LYS A 20 -4.75 -10.52 8.22
CA LYS A 20 -4.69 -10.35 9.68
C LYS A 20 -5.91 -9.60 10.19
N THR A 21 -6.35 -9.98 11.39
CA THR A 21 -7.49 -9.36 12.07
C THR A 21 -7.29 -7.85 12.19
N GLY A 22 -8.28 -7.07 11.74
CA GLY A 22 -8.26 -5.61 11.80
C GLY A 22 -7.57 -4.92 10.63
N VAL A 23 -6.59 -5.56 9.95
CA VAL A 23 -5.83 -4.93 8.87
C VAL A 23 -6.72 -4.55 7.69
N GLN A 24 -7.58 -5.47 7.23
CA GLN A 24 -8.51 -5.19 6.14
C GLN A 24 -9.38 -3.96 6.41
N ALA A 25 -9.99 -3.89 7.59
CA ALA A 25 -10.83 -2.75 7.99
C ALA A 25 -10.01 -1.45 8.06
N ALA A 26 -8.78 -1.54 8.56
CA ALA A 26 -7.88 -0.40 8.66
C ALA A 26 -7.43 0.12 7.29
N CYS A 27 -7.11 -0.77 6.35
CA CYS A 27 -6.80 -0.42 4.96
C CYS A 27 -7.98 0.27 4.27
N LEU A 28 -9.21 -0.22 4.48
CA LEU A 28 -10.42 0.42 3.95
C LEU A 28 -10.63 1.82 4.54
N SER A 29 -10.45 1.98 5.86
CA SER A 29 -10.55 3.30 6.50
C SER A 29 -9.45 4.26 6.01
N LEU A 30 -8.21 3.78 5.87
CA LEU A 30 -7.10 4.56 5.31
C LEU A 30 -7.47 5.09 3.91
N GLN A 31 -8.03 4.24 3.06
CA GLN A 31 -8.42 4.60 1.71
C GLN A 31 -9.59 5.59 1.68
N ASP A 32 -10.68 5.27 2.39
CA ASP A 32 -11.94 6.01 2.24
C ASP A 32 -11.96 7.31 3.04
N ASN A 33 -11.31 7.36 4.22
CA ASN A 33 -11.33 8.53 5.11
C ASN A 33 -10.10 9.42 4.96
N TYR A 34 -8.94 8.86 4.59
CA TYR A 34 -7.67 9.60 4.52
C TYR A 34 -7.11 9.69 3.10
N LEU A 35 -7.82 9.15 2.11
CA LEU A 35 -7.37 9.09 0.71
C LEU A 35 -5.99 8.44 0.55
N GLY A 36 -5.61 7.58 1.51
CA GLY A 36 -4.33 6.90 1.53
C GLY A 36 -4.26 5.79 0.49
N ASN A 37 -3.07 5.58 -0.07
CA ASN A 37 -2.81 4.48 -0.97
C ASN A 37 -2.50 3.22 -0.15
N VAL A 38 -3.40 2.23 -0.23
CA VAL A 38 -3.27 0.94 0.48
C VAL A 38 -2.06 0.14 -0.01
N ASN A 39 -1.78 0.10 -1.31
CA ASN A 39 -0.61 -0.61 -1.85
C ASN A 39 0.71 0.02 -1.39
N LEU A 40 0.75 1.34 -1.25
CA LEU A 40 1.90 2.03 -0.67
C LEU A 40 2.04 1.69 0.82
N ALA A 41 0.95 1.75 1.59
CA ALA A 41 0.99 1.38 3.01
C ALA A 41 1.47 -0.07 3.22
N LEU A 42 0.99 -1.01 2.41
CA LEU A 42 1.43 -2.41 2.42
C LEU A 42 2.92 -2.54 2.06
N LEU A 43 3.42 -1.76 1.10
CA LEU A 43 4.86 -1.74 0.77
C LEU A 43 5.69 -1.26 1.96
N LEU A 44 5.25 -0.19 2.64
CA LEU A 44 5.97 0.35 3.79
C LEU A 44 6.00 -0.64 4.95
N LEU A 45 4.88 -1.32 5.22
CA LEU A 45 4.80 -2.42 6.18
C LEU A 45 5.74 -3.58 5.82
N TRP A 46 5.85 -3.91 4.53
CA TRP A 46 6.78 -4.94 4.07
C TRP A 46 8.24 -4.54 4.27
N LEU A 47 8.59 -3.27 4.05
CA LEU A 47 9.92 -2.74 4.30
C LEU A 47 10.24 -2.69 5.80
N ASP A 48 9.26 -2.32 6.63
CA ASP A 48 9.39 -2.35 8.09
C ASP A 48 9.66 -3.78 8.60
N SER A 49 8.97 -4.78 8.06
CA SER A 49 9.20 -6.19 8.41
C SER A 49 10.62 -6.68 8.08
N GLN A 50 11.29 -6.01 7.14
CA GLN A 50 12.66 -6.30 6.71
C GLN A 50 13.69 -5.37 7.37
N ASN A 51 13.28 -4.50 8.30
CA ASN A 51 14.11 -3.46 8.92
C ASN A 51 14.80 -2.54 7.89
N MET A 52 14.09 -2.21 6.81
CA MET A 52 14.58 -1.36 5.73
C MET A 52 13.96 0.04 5.83
N PRO A 53 14.59 1.00 6.54
CA PRO A 53 14.06 2.34 6.66
C PRO A 53 14.08 3.05 5.30
N LEU A 54 12.96 3.69 4.95
CA LEU A 54 12.76 4.42 3.71
C LEU A 54 12.90 5.92 3.97
N PRO A 55 13.92 6.60 3.40
CA PRO A 55 14.05 8.04 3.55
C PRO A 55 12.83 8.80 3.02
N PRO A 56 12.45 9.94 3.63
CA PRO A 56 11.30 10.74 3.18
C PRO A 56 11.37 11.14 1.69
N SER A 57 12.57 11.38 1.17
CA SER A 57 12.79 11.67 -0.26
C SER A 57 12.37 10.49 -1.17
N ARG A 58 12.64 9.25 -0.75
CA ARG A 58 12.25 8.03 -1.48
C ARG A 58 10.75 7.80 -1.38
N LEU A 59 10.14 8.05 -0.22
CA LEU A 59 8.69 8.00 -0.05
C LEU A 59 7.97 8.97 -1.01
N ASN A 60 8.45 10.21 -1.13
CA ASN A 60 7.91 11.19 -2.07
C ASN A 60 8.07 10.78 -3.53
N GLN A 61 9.19 10.13 -3.89
CA GLN A 61 9.40 9.59 -5.23
C GLN A 61 8.42 8.46 -5.56
N LEU A 62 8.15 7.57 -4.61
CA LEU A 62 7.16 6.50 -4.76
C LEU A 62 5.75 7.08 -4.92
N GLN A 63 5.33 8.01 -4.05
CA GLN A 63 4.03 8.70 -4.18
C GLN A 63 3.88 9.39 -5.54
N THR A 64 4.92 10.06 -6.01
CA THR A 64 4.90 10.73 -7.31
C THR A 64 4.72 9.73 -8.45
N ALA A 65 5.42 8.58 -8.40
CA ALA A 65 5.29 7.50 -9.38
C ALA A 65 3.87 6.90 -9.41
N LEU A 66 3.20 6.87 -8.26
CA LEU A 66 1.85 6.32 -8.11
C LEU A 66 0.74 7.24 -8.67
N THR A 67 0.97 8.55 -8.76
CA THR A 67 -0.05 9.55 -9.15
C THR A 67 -0.95 9.13 -10.31
N ARG A 68 -0.38 8.53 -11.37
CA ARG A 68 -1.14 8.08 -12.54
C ARG A 68 -2.01 6.87 -12.21
N SER A 69 -1.42 5.85 -11.60
CA SER A 69 -2.11 4.62 -11.20
C SER A 69 -3.19 4.87 -10.14
N ASP A 70 -2.96 5.79 -9.21
CA ASP A 70 -3.92 6.18 -8.18
C ASP A 70 -5.16 6.83 -8.77
N LYS A 71 -4.98 7.75 -9.73
CA LYS A 71 -6.11 8.36 -10.45
C LYS A 71 -6.92 7.31 -11.21
N LEU A 72 -6.24 6.34 -11.84
CA LEU A 72 -6.91 5.25 -12.56
C LEU A 72 -7.71 4.35 -11.61
N LEU A 73 -7.10 3.90 -10.50
CA LEU A 73 -7.75 3.10 -9.47
C LEU A 73 -8.94 3.83 -8.83
N ALA A 74 -8.77 5.11 -8.49
CA ALA A 74 -9.85 5.93 -7.93
C ALA A 74 -11.03 6.06 -8.91
N SER A 75 -10.74 6.31 -10.20
CA SER A 75 -11.77 6.37 -11.24
C SER A 75 -12.49 5.03 -11.41
N TYR A 76 -11.73 3.93 -11.38
CA TYR A 76 -12.29 2.58 -11.48
C TYR A 76 -13.16 2.23 -10.27
N ARG A 77 -12.71 2.54 -9.05
CA ARG A 77 -13.49 2.36 -7.81
C ARG A 77 -14.81 3.12 -7.84
N HIS A 78 -14.79 4.35 -8.36
CA HIS A 78 -15.99 5.14 -8.55
C HIS A 78 -16.96 4.46 -9.52
N LEU A 79 -16.47 4.05 -10.69
CA LEU A 79 -17.27 3.32 -11.69
C LEU A 79 -17.85 2.02 -11.11
N ARG A 80 -17.04 1.20 -10.42
CA ARG A 80 -17.50 -0.03 -9.78
C ARG A 80 -18.60 0.23 -8.75
N LYS A 81 -18.48 1.29 -7.93
CA LYS A 81 -19.51 1.68 -6.95
C LYS A 81 -20.82 2.08 -7.66
N GLN A 82 -20.74 2.79 -8.78
CA GLN A 82 -21.91 3.17 -9.60
C GLN A 82 -22.58 1.98 -10.30
N LEU A 83 -21.80 1.00 -10.74
CA LEU A 83 -22.32 -0.19 -11.43
C LEU A 83 -22.91 -1.23 -10.47
N LYS A 84 -22.48 -1.25 -9.19
CA LYS A 84 -22.97 -2.19 -8.16
C LYS A 84 -24.49 -2.42 -8.14
N PRO A 85 -25.37 -1.40 -8.18
CA PRO A 85 -26.83 -1.62 -8.19
C PRO A 85 -27.38 -2.18 -9.50
N SER A 86 -26.62 -2.10 -10.61
CA SER A 86 -27.09 -2.38 -11.97
C SER A 86 -26.53 -3.67 -12.58
N VAL A 87 -25.66 -4.38 -11.86
CA VAL A 87 -25.01 -5.61 -12.33
C VAL A 87 -25.36 -6.80 -11.44
N SER A 88 -25.35 -7.98 -12.03
CA SER A 88 -25.48 -9.24 -11.31
C SER A 88 -24.25 -9.52 -10.44
N LYS A 89 -24.38 -10.48 -9.51
CA LYS A 89 -23.27 -10.89 -8.64
C LYS A 89 -22.02 -11.36 -9.43
N PRO A 90 -22.12 -12.22 -10.45
CA PRO A 90 -20.96 -12.63 -11.24
C PRO A 90 -20.28 -11.47 -11.98
N GLU A 91 -21.05 -10.54 -12.53
CA GLU A 91 -20.51 -9.34 -13.18
C GLU A 91 -19.80 -8.44 -12.18
N TYR A 92 -20.33 -8.31 -10.96
CA TYR A 92 -19.67 -7.55 -9.90
C TYR A 92 -18.35 -8.20 -9.45
N GLU A 93 -18.29 -9.53 -9.40
CA GLU A 93 -17.06 -10.28 -9.12
C GLU A 93 -16.00 -10.07 -10.21
N GLN A 94 -16.40 -9.97 -11.48
CA GLN A 94 -15.49 -9.59 -12.56
C GLN A 94 -14.93 -8.17 -12.38
N LEU A 95 -15.75 -7.21 -11.92
CA LEU A 95 -15.26 -5.86 -11.61
C LEU A 95 -14.26 -5.86 -10.45
N LEU A 96 -14.51 -6.64 -9.40
CA LEU A 96 -13.55 -6.84 -8.32
C LEU A 96 -12.25 -7.48 -8.81
N GLY A 97 -12.34 -8.47 -9.70
CA GLY A 97 -11.17 -9.11 -10.31
C GLY A 97 -10.32 -8.13 -11.11
N PHE A 98 -10.95 -7.22 -11.87
CA PHE A 98 -10.21 -6.20 -12.60
C PHE A 98 -9.57 -5.16 -11.68
N GLU A 99 -10.24 -4.76 -10.58
CA GLU A 99 -9.61 -3.91 -9.56
C GLU A 99 -8.35 -4.56 -9.00
N LEU A 100 -8.41 -5.85 -8.67
CA LEU A 100 -7.27 -6.60 -8.14
C LEU A 100 -6.09 -6.64 -9.13
N LEU A 101 -6.37 -6.74 -10.44
CA LEU A 101 -5.33 -6.66 -11.47
C LEU A 101 -4.66 -5.28 -11.52
N LEU A 102 -5.44 -4.20 -11.38
CA LEU A 102 -4.90 -2.84 -11.30
C LEU A 102 -4.04 -2.65 -10.05
N GLU A 103 -4.49 -3.16 -8.90
CA GLU A 103 -3.72 -3.11 -7.65
C GLU A 103 -2.41 -3.89 -7.77
N ARG A 104 -2.45 -5.10 -8.35
CA ARG A 104 -1.24 -5.89 -8.61
C ARG A 104 -0.27 -5.17 -9.55
N SER A 105 -0.77 -4.54 -10.61
CA SER A 105 0.06 -3.71 -11.51
C SER A 105 0.71 -2.55 -10.75
N GLN A 106 -0.03 -1.88 -9.88
CA GLN A 106 0.50 -0.79 -9.06
C GLN A 106 1.61 -1.28 -8.11
N GLN A 107 1.46 -2.45 -7.50
CA GLN A 107 2.51 -3.06 -6.68
C GLN A 107 3.76 -3.41 -7.49
N GLN A 108 3.62 -3.87 -8.73
CA GLN A 108 4.75 -4.11 -9.63
C GLN A 108 5.50 -2.81 -9.96
N ASP A 109 4.77 -1.73 -10.23
CA ASP A 109 5.37 -0.41 -10.49
C ASP A 109 6.14 0.11 -9.26
N LEU A 110 5.60 -0.09 -8.06
CA LEU A 110 6.27 0.24 -6.80
C LEU A 110 7.61 -0.49 -6.67
N ILE A 111 7.62 -1.79 -6.91
CA ILE A 111 8.82 -2.62 -6.80
C ILE A 111 9.85 -2.26 -7.88
N ALA A 112 9.39 -2.03 -9.11
CA ALA A 112 10.25 -1.54 -10.19
C ALA A 112 10.89 -0.20 -9.82
N LYS A 113 10.13 0.73 -9.23
CA LYS A 113 10.63 2.03 -8.78
C LYS A 113 11.58 1.91 -7.59
N LEU A 114 11.29 1.00 -6.67
CA LEU A 114 12.12 0.71 -5.51
C LEU A 114 13.48 0.16 -5.95
N ASN A 115 13.50 -0.76 -6.92
CA ASN A 115 14.72 -1.37 -7.45
C ASN A 115 15.59 -0.43 -8.30
N GLN A 116 15.08 0.71 -8.76
CA GLN A 116 15.86 1.69 -9.53
C GLN A 116 16.98 2.35 -8.71
N GLN A 117 16.86 2.40 -7.39
CA GLN A 117 17.94 2.89 -6.52
C GLN A 117 17.96 2.09 -5.22
N PRO A 118 19.14 1.64 -4.77
CA PRO A 118 19.25 0.89 -3.53
C PRO A 118 18.76 1.73 -2.35
N ILE A 119 17.98 1.11 -1.47
CA ILE A 119 17.64 1.70 -0.18
C ILE A 119 18.93 1.66 0.66
N PRO A 120 19.34 2.77 1.28
CA PRO A 120 20.50 2.77 2.17
C PRO A 120 20.34 1.71 3.27
N HIS A 121 21.31 0.80 3.41
CA HIS A 121 21.29 -0.26 4.43
C HIS A 121 21.50 0.25 5.87
N LYS A 122 21.93 1.51 6.00
CA LYS A 122 22.00 2.26 7.25
C LYS A 122 21.73 3.72 6.93
N VAL A 123 20.68 4.28 7.51
CA VAL A 123 20.59 5.73 7.69
C VAL A 123 21.11 5.96 9.11
N ASP A 124 22.21 6.69 9.26
CA ASP A 124 22.76 7.04 10.59
C ASP A 124 21.78 7.88 11.42
N THR A 125 20.71 8.39 10.78
CA THR A 125 19.53 8.91 11.44
C THR A 125 18.44 7.84 11.45
N VAL A 126 18.43 7.02 12.49
CA VAL A 126 17.26 6.19 12.83
C VAL A 126 16.10 7.15 13.09
N SER A 127 15.16 7.27 12.15
CA SER A 127 13.83 7.76 12.53
C SER A 127 13.27 6.71 13.50
N PRO A 128 12.89 7.09 14.74
CA PRO A 128 12.38 6.15 15.73
C PRO A 128 11.01 5.55 15.33
N THR A 129 10.40 6.07 14.26
CA THR A 129 9.09 5.67 13.73
C THR A 129 9.27 4.84 12.45
N GLY A 130 8.45 3.78 12.31
CA GLY A 130 8.43 2.93 11.13
C GLY A 130 8.03 3.67 9.85
N ASN A 131 8.29 3.06 8.70
CA ASN A 131 7.94 3.61 7.40
C ASN A 131 6.45 3.90 7.27
N VAL A 132 5.61 2.95 7.74
CA VAL A 132 4.16 3.13 7.72
C VAL A 132 3.71 4.25 8.66
N ASP A 133 4.36 4.39 9.83
CA ASP A 133 4.05 5.47 10.79
C ASP A 133 4.34 6.83 10.16
N ALA A 134 5.51 6.99 9.55
CA ALA A 134 5.88 8.25 8.88
C ALA A 134 4.88 8.63 7.77
N TYR A 135 4.45 7.65 6.97
CA TYR A 135 3.44 7.87 5.93
C TYR A 135 2.07 8.23 6.50
N CYS A 136 1.61 7.49 7.52
CA CYS A 136 0.33 7.74 8.17
C CYS A 136 0.30 9.09 8.90
N GLN A 137 1.42 9.54 9.47
CA GLN A 137 1.56 10.87 10.06
C GLN A 137 1.38 11.98 9.03
N LEU A 138 1.92 11.83 7.81
CA LEU A 138 1.70 12.80 6.72
C LEU A 138 0.22 12.94 6.33
N LEU A 139 -0.55 11.86 6.49
CA LEU A 139 -1.98 11.81 6.21
C LEU A 139 -2.86 12.20 7.42
N ASN A 140 -2.25 12.53 8.57
CA ASN A 140 -2.95 12.78 9.84
C ASN A 140 -3.83 11.59 10.29
N VAL A 141 -3.37 10.37 10.02
CA VAL A 141 -4.04 9.13 10.45
C VAL A 141 -3.82 8.92 11.95
N PRO A 142 -4.85 8.60 12.75
CA PRO A 142 -4.72 8.40 14.19
C PRO A 142 -3.92 7.13 14.51
N GLN A 143 -3.18 7.16 15.63
CA GLN A 143 -2.31 6.05 16.04
C GLN A 143 -3.07 4.72 16.22
N SER A 144 -4.34 4.75 16.62
CA SER A 144 -5.18 3.56 16.70
C SER A 144 -5.37 2.87 15.35
N LEU A 145 -5.53 3.64 14.27
CA LEU A 145 -5.63 3.10 12.91
C LEU A 145 -4.26 2.58 12.43
N ILE A 146 -3.17 3.26 12.79
CA ILE A 146 -1.80 2.81 12.47
C ILE A 146 -1.51 1.46 13.14
N ALA A 147 -1.87 1.29 14.41
CA ALA A 147 -1.71 0.02 15.12
C ALA A 147 -2.50 -1.12 14.43
N GLN A 148 -3.73 -0.85 13.99
CA GLN A 148 -4.51 -1.82 13.24
C GLN A 148 -3.90 -2.14 11.87
N LEU A 149 -3.34 -1.16 11.15
CA LEU A 149 -2.61 -1.39 9.89
C LEU A 149 -1.36 -2.27 10.12
N GLN A 150 -0.69 -2.12 11.26
CA GLN A 150 0.45 -2.95 11.65
C GLN A 150 0.03 -4.37 12.11
N GLY A 151 -1.27 -4.62 12.29
CA GLY A 151 -1.81 -5.88 12.79
C GLY A 151 -1.65 -6.05 14.30
N LEU A 152 -1.44 -4.95 15.03
CA LEU A 152 -1.43 -4.93 16.49
C LEU A 152 -2.87 -4.85 17.01
N PRO A 153 -3.16 -5.43 18.20
CA PRO A 153 -4.46 -5.23 18.84
C PRO A 153 -4.66 -3.74 19.11
N GLY A 154 -5.78 -3.20 18.59
CA GLY A 154 -6.20 -1.81 18.78
C GLY A 154 -6.86 -1.57 20.12
#